data_AF-A0A1T5E769-F1
#
_entry.id   AF-A0A1T5E769-F1
#
_cell.length_a   1.000
_cell.length_b   1.000
_cell.length_c   1.000
_cell.angle_alpha   90.00
_cell.angle_beta   90.00
_cell.angle_gamma   90.00
#
_symmetry.space_group_name_H-M   'P 1'
#
loop_
_entity.id
_entity.type
_entity.pdbx_description
1 polymer ?
#
loop_
_entity_poly.entity_id
_entity_poly.type
_entity_poly.pdbx_seq_one_letter_code
_entity_poly.pdbx_strand_id
1 'polypeptide(L)'
;MMEFIMINNQLISDGNEFQLTPQELFIYALLSISRDFREDIYISVSLLHAKGQIELASNKKRAVKVIKDTLISLRDKKVIRFTSIDGELVDEFNANDILIVELVEFEDISHTQLKFDVFNELTDIRQLYVYLATYRWSKSENGIFTCSKSRWAIILNCSESTAIQAVNKTIAAGLIHKNIGDYNDTGKQNTNQYRTTPFENDEITHHSFKKKYVEKLVEEETDLEHSTVEQLKETEHRFNKFKDENGEDVFPIEQDYVAVLDLRKQKREVGLTDIEKRVLRAGENRIKKLKKQDYLIDEYGNEFKIVDRHIENARLYIQNRDEMNSEYH
;
A
#
# COMPACT_ATOMS: atom_id res chain seq x y z
N MET A 1 -15.20 -25.92 15.14
CA MET A 1 -14.14 -25.39 14.26
C MET A 1 -13.36 -24.38 15.07
N MET A 2 -12.03 -24.36 14.98
CA MET A 2 -11.25 -23.27 15.59
C MET A 2 -11.71 -21.95 14.97
N GLU A 3 -12.07 -20.97 15.79
CA GLU A 3 -12.43 -19.62 15.34
C GLU A 3 -11.20 -18.70 15.18
N PHE A 4 -10.05 -19.15 15.70
CA PHE A 4 -8.83 -18.37 15.76
C PHE A 4 -7.60 -19.22 15.42
N ILE A 5 -6.61 -18.56 14.84
CA ILE A 5 -5.24 -19.05 14.66
C ILE A 5 -4.42 -18.51 15.83
N MET A 6 -3.79 -19.40 16.59
CA MET A 6 -2.96 -19.03 17.74
C MET A 6 -1.52 -18.79 17.29
N ILE A 7 -1.03 -17.56 17.43
CA ILE A 7 0.34 -17.20 17.10
C ILE A 7 1.08 -16.85 18.39
N ASN A 8 2.17 -17.57 18.68
CA ASN A 8 3.01 -17.24 19.82
C ASN A 8 3.68 -15.87 19.62
N ASN A 9 3.69 -15.02 20.66
CA ASN A 9 4.19 -13.66 20.55
C ASN A 9 5.70 -13.59 20.28
N GLN A 10 6.48 -14.63 20.61
CA GLN A 10 7.90 -14.68 20.30
C GLN A 10 8.16 -14.67 18.78
N LEU A 11 7.25 -15.27 18.00
CA LEU A 11 7.34 -15.33 16.54
C LEU A 11 7.17 -13.98 15.84
N ILE A 12 6.58 -13.00 16.53
CA ILE A 12 6.30 -11.66 15.99
C ILE A 12 7.01 -10.53 16.75
N SER A 13 7.80 -10.87 17.76
CA SER A 13 8.57 -9.92 18.57
C SER A 13 9.85 -9.50 17.86
N ASP A 14 10.12 -8.19 17.84
CA ASP A 14 11.32 -7.66 17.21
C ASP A 14 12.59 -8.06 17.97
N GLY A 15 13.59 -8.55 17.24
CA GLY A 15 14.89 -8.91 17.80
C GLY A 15 14.91 -10.24 18.58
N ASN A 16 13.82 -11.01 18.57
CA ASN A 16 13.78 -12.37 19.10
C ASN A 16 14.43 -13.35 18.10
N GLU A 17 15.15 -14.37 18.56
CA GLU A 17 15.77 -15.38 17.69
C GLU A 17 14.74 -16.19 16.87
N PHE A 18 13.53 -16.33 17.41
CA PHE A 18 12.39 -16.99 16.76
C PHE A 18 11.56 -16.04 15.89
N GLN A 19 11.94 -14.76 15.77
CA GLN A 19 11.21 -13.80 14.96
C GLN A 19 11.09 -14.32 13.52
N LEU A 20 9.84 -14.44 13.06
CA LEU A 20 9.55 -14.89 11.71
C LEU A 20 9.65 -13.73 10.71
N THR A 21 9.96 -14.06 9.46
CA THR A 21 9.75 -13.13 8.35
C THR A 21 8.27 -13.12 7.94
N PRO A 22 7.79 -12.13 7.15
CA PRO A 22 6.42 -12.14 6.64
C PRO A 22 6.04 -13.43 5.89
N GLN A 23 6.96 -13.99 5.10
CA GLN A 23 6.76 -15.28 4.41
C GLN A 23 6.64 -16.43 5.40
N GLU A 24 7.58 -16.54 6.35
CA GLU A 24 7.57 -17.59 7.38
C GLU A 24 6.31 -17.54 8.23
N LEU A 25 5.88 -16.36 8.65
CA LEU A 25 4.66 -16.18 9.45
C LEU A 25 3.41 -16.59 8.67
N PHE A 26 3.34 -16.29 7.38
CA PHE A 26 2.22 -16.70 6.53
C PHE A 26 2.16 -18.22 6.36
N ILE A 27 3.30 -18.88 6.11
CA ILE A 27 3.37 -20.35 6.03
C ILE A 27 3.05 -20.99 7.38
N TYR A 28 3.58 -20.44 8.48
CA TYR A 28 3.26 -20.91 9.83
C TYR A 28 1.76 -20.83 10.12
N ALA A 29 1.10 -19.73 9.75
CA ALA A 29 -0.34 -19.59 9.87
C ALA A 29 -1.08 -20.66 9.05
N LEU A 30 -0.69 -20.91 7.78
CA LEU A 30 -1.29 -21.97 6.97
C LEU A 30 -1.12 -23.36 7.58
N LEU A 31 0.03 -23.65 8.20
CA LEU A 31 0.27 -24.89 8.93
C LEU A 31 -0.65 -25.00 10.15
N SER A 32 -0.76 -23.94 10.95
CA SER A 32 -1.65 -23.89 12.11
C SER A 32 -3.12 -24.14 11.74
N ILE A 33 -3.58 -23.59 10.62
CA ILE A 33 -4.94 -23.82 10.07
C ILE A 33 -5.12 -25.26 9.56
N SER A 34 -4.02 -25.92 9.18
CA SER A 34 -4.07 -27.26 8.58
C SER A 34 -4.06 -28.39 9.62
N ARG A 35 -4.11 -28.07 10.92
CA ARG A 35 -4.31 -29.05 11.99
C ARG A 35 -5.64 -29.78 11.80
N ASP A 36 -5.59 -31.09 11.89
CA ASP A 36 -6.79 -31.91 11.90
C ASP A 36 -7.42 -31.99 13.30
N PHE A 37 -8.45 -32.81 13.46
CA PHE A 37 -9.15 -32.99 14.74
C PHE A 37 -8.32 -33.71 15.82
N ARG A 38 -7.16 -34.28 15.45
CA ARG A 38 -6.18 -34.89 16.36
C ARG A 38 -5.03 -33.93 16.67
N GLU A 39 -5.09 -32.70 16.18
CA GLU A 39 -4.02 -31.70 16.22
C GLU A 39 -2.79 -32.06 15.37
N ASP A 40 -2.90 -33.08 14.51
CA ASP A 40 -1.83 -33.50 13.60
C ASP A 40 -1.86 -32.65 12.31
N ILE A 41 -0.70 -32.38 11.72
CA ILE A 41 -0.59 -31.64 10.45
C ILE A 41 0.04 -32.55 9.40
N TYR A 42 -0.80 -33.06 8.48
CA TYR A 42 -0.36 -33.80 7.31
C TYR A 42 -0.40 -32.88 6.09
N ILE A 43 0.76 -32.54 5.54
CA ILE A 43 0.84 -31.51 4.50
C ILE A 43 1.91 -31.84 3.45
N SER A 44 1.66 -31.44 2.21
CA SER A 44 2.69 -31.38 1.17
C SER A 44 2.88 -29.94 0.72
N VAL A 45 4.02 -29.64 0.09
CA VAL A 45 4.28 -28.30 -0.46
C VAL A 45 3.23 -27.89 -1.48
N SER A 46 2.83 -28.84 -2.34
CA SER A 46 1.75 -28.65 -3.32
C SER A 46 0.42 -28.31 -2.64
N LEU A 47 0.12 -28.93 -1.49
CA LEU A 47 -1.11 -28.67 -0.74
C LEU A 47 -1.07 -27.31 -0.04
N LEU A 48 0.06 -26.90 0.55
CA LEU A 48 0.23 -25.54 1.10
C LEU A 48 0.04 -24.48 0.02
N HIS A 49 0.65 -24.69 -1.14
CA HIS A 49 0.48 -23.79 -2.28
C HIS A 49 -0.99 -23.66 -2.71
N ALA A 50 -1.74 -24.76 -2.71
CA ALA A 50 -3.15 -24.76 -3.08
C ALA A 50 -4.08 -24.17 -2.00
N LYS A 51 -3.70 -24.28 -0.72
CA LYS A 51 -4.45 -23.72 0.42
C LYS A 51 -4.26 -22.20 0.57
N GLY A 52 -3.11 -21.68 0.18
CA GLY A 52 -2.79 -20.26 0.33
C GLY A 52 -3.65 -19.37 -0.57
N GLN A 53 -4.32 -18.39 0.03
CA GLN A 53 -5.11 -17.36 -0.67
C GLN A 53 -4.24 -16.27 -1.32
N ILE A 54 -2.97 -16.18 -0.95
CA ILE A 54 -2.01 -15.19 -1.48
C ILE A 54 -0.97 -15.89 -2.33
N GLU A 55 -0.77 -15.42 -3.57
CA GLU A 55 0.26 -15.94 -4.46
C GLU A 55 1.67 -15.60 -3.94
N LEU A 56 2.45 -16.63 -3.59
CA LEU A 56 3.82 -16.46 -3.09
C LEU A 56 4.84 -16.17 -4.20
N ALA A 57 4.52 -16.52 -5.45
CA ALA A 57 5.32 -16.20 -6.62
C ALA A 57 4.48 -16.27 -7.90
N SER A 58 4.91 -15.56 -8.94
CA SER A 58 4.22 -15.51 -10.25
C SER A 58 4.16 -16.83 -11.01
N ASN A 59 4.91 -17.85 -10.60
CA ASN A 59 4.79 -19.19 -11.19
C ASN A 59 4.91 -20.28 -10.13
N LYS A 60 4.22 -21.39 -10.40
CA LYS A 60 4.11 -22.54 -9.48
C LYS A 60 5.48 -23.09 -9.06
N LYS A 61 6.45 -23.22 -9.98
CA LYS A 61 7.77 -23.77 -9.68
C LYS A 61 8.52 -22.90 -8.65
N ARG A 62 8.47 -21.57 -8.80
CA ARG A 62 9.05 -20.64 -7.85
C ARG A 62 8.30 -20.64 -6.53
N ALA A 63 6.97 -20.69 -6.55
CA ALA A 63 6.17 -20.72 -5.33
C ALA A 63 6.45 -21.99 -4.50
N VAL A 64 6.53 -23.15 -5.15
CA VAL A 64 6.95 -24.43 -4.52
C VAL A 64 8.34 -24.30 -3.90
N LYS A 65 9.30 -23.70 -4.61
CA LYS A 65 10.64 -23.45 -4.05
C LYS A 65 10.58 -22.56 -2.81
N VAL A 66 9.85 -21.45 -2.88
CA VAL A 66 9.68 -20.52 -1.75
C VAL A 66 9.09 -21.22 -0.53
N ILE A 67 8.06 -22.06 -0.71
CA ILE A 67 7.46 -22.81 0.40
C ILE A 67 8.46 -23.80 0.99
N LYS A 68 9.21 -24.55 0.17
CA LYS A 68 10.26 -25.46 0.65
C LYS A 68 11.31 -24.74 1.47
N ASP A 69 11.87 -23.66 0.91
CA ASP A 69 12.90 -22.84 1.57
C ASP A 69 12.36 -22.28 2.90
N THR A 70 11.08 -21.91 2.94
CA THR A 70 10.42 -21.40 4.15
C THR A 70 10.21 -22.49 5.20
N LEU A 71 9.78 -23.70 4.82
CA LEU A 71 9.64 -24.82 5.77
C LEU A 71 10.99 -25.21 6.39
N ILE A 72 12.04 -25.27 5.57
CA ILE A 72 13.41 -25.52 6.05
C ILE A 72 13.82 -24.41 7.02
N SER A 73 13.58 -23.14 6.67
CA SER A 73 13.90 -22.01 7.55
C SER A 73 13.14 -22.06 8.89
N LEU A 74 11.85 -22.40 8.88
CA LEU A 74 11.05 -22.58 10.10
C LEU A 74 11.59 -23.70 10.99
N ARG A 75 12.05 -24.80 10.39
CA ARG A 75 12.70 -25.91 11.12
C ARG A 75 14.04 -25.50 11.70
N ASP A 76 14.87 -24.80 10.93
CA ASP A 76 16.19 -24.34 11.37
C ASP A 76 16.07 -23.32 12.52
N LYS A 77 15.00 -22.50 12.52
CA LYS A 77 14.60 -21.64 13.65
C LYS A 77 13.97 -22.39 14.82
N LYS A 78 13.82 -23.72 14.74
CA LYS A 78 13.18 -24.57 15.76
C LYS A 78 11.73 -24.16 16.07
N VAL A 79 11.03 -23.61 15.09
CA VAL A 79 9.61 -23.21 15.22
C VAL A 79 8.69 -24.37 14.83
N ILE A 80 9.17 -25.24 13.94
CA ILE A 80 8.48 -26.48 13.55
C ILE A 80 9.45 -27.66 13.58
N ARG A 81 8.90 -28.86 13.64
CA ARG A 81 9.58 -30.11 13.27
C ARG A 81 8.77 -30.77 12.17
N PHE A 82 9.43 -31.49 11.27
CA PHE A 82 8.72 -32.30 10.31
C PHE A 82 9.46 -33.58 9.97
N THR A 83 8.69 -34.62 9.69
CA THR A 83 9.16 -35.96 9.34
C THR A 83 8.46 -36.46 8.07
N SER A 84 8.99 -37.53 7.48
CA SER A 84 8.29 -38.29 6.44
C SER A 84 7.06 -38.98 7.02
N ILE A 85 6.24 -39.56 6.15
CA ILE A 85 5.11 -40.40 6.57
C ILE A 85 5.53 -41.62 7.40
N ASP A 86 6.78 -42.07 7.25
CA ASP A 86 7.37 -43.18 7.99
C ASP A 86 7.98 -42.72 9.34
N GLY A 87 7.92 -41.43 9.65
CA GLY A 87 8.41 -40.85 10.90
C GLY A 87 9.90 -40.51 10.91
N GLU A 88 10.59 -40.60 9.76
CA GLU A 88 12.02 -40.26 9.66
C GLU A 88 12.20 -38.75 9.49
N LEU A 89 13.27 -38.19 10.09
CA LEU A 89 13.65 -36.80 9.83
C LEU A 89 14.11 -36.66 8.37
N VAL A 90 13.57 -35.66 7.68
CA VAL A 90 13.83 -35.45 6.26
C VAL A 90 14.54 -34.12 6.05
N ASP A 91 15.68 -34.17 5.35
CA ASP A 91 16.42 -32.97 4.92
C ASP A 91 16.03 -32.54 3.50
N GLU A 92 15.61 -33.47 2.66
CA GLU A 92 15.20 -33.22 1.28
C GLU A 92 13.85 -33.89 0.97
N PHE A 93 12.90 -33.12 0.43
CA PHE A 93 11.58 -33.61 0.08
C PHE A 93 11.09 -32.99 -1.23
N ASN A 94 10.27 -33.73 -1.98
CA ASN A 94 9.62 -33.29 -3.20
C ASN A 94 8.34 -32.50 -2.92
N ALA A 95 7.77 -31.90 -3.97
CA ALA A 95 6.59 -31.04 -3.79
C ALA A 95 5.34 -31.80 -3.33
N ASN A 96 5.24 -33.09 -3.68
CA ASN A 96 4.08 -33.95 -3.40
C ASN A 96 4.31 -34.92 -2.25
N ASP A 97 5.51 -34.93 -1.66
CA ASP A 97 5.79 -35.78 -0.51
C ASP A 97 4.96 -35.28 0.68
N ILE A 98 4.35 -36.23 1.40
CA ILE A 98 3.56 -35.92 2.59
C ILE A 98 4.53 -35.79 3.76
N LEU A 99 4.46 -34.64 4.42
CA LEU A 99 5.20 -34.33 5.64
C LEU A 99 4.23 -34.36 6.81
N ILE A 100 4.68 -34.94 7.92
CA ILE A 100 4.03 -34.80 9.22
C ILE A 100 4.71 -33.63 9.91
N VAL A 101 3.97 -32.57 10.22
CA VAL A 101 4.50 -31.33 10.80
C VAL A 101 4.01 -31.16 12.23
N GLU A 102 4.93 -30.85 13.13
CA GLU A 102 4.66 -30.48 14.51
C GLU A 102 5.04 -29.00 14.71
N LEU A 103 4.12 -28.20 15.25
CA LEU A 103 4.45 -26.83 15.67
C LEU A 103 5.04 -26.90 17.07
N VAL A 104 6.20 -26.28 17.27
CA VAL A 104 6.89 -26.30 18.57
C VAL A 104 6.12 -25.48 19.59
N GLU A 105 5.96 -26.04 20.79
CA GLU A 105 5.44 -25.33 21.96
C GLU A 105 6.56 -24.52 22.62
N PHE A 106 6.30 -23.25 22.89
CA PHE A 106 7.23 -22.34 23.55
C PHE A 106 6.94 -22.26 25.05
N GLU A 107 7.99 -22.04 25.86
CA GLU A 107 7.83 -21.84 27.30
C GLU A 107 7.00 -20.59 27.63
N ASP A 108 7.12 -19.54 26.82
CA ASP A 108 6.25 -18.36 26.91
C ASP A 108 4.88 -18.68 26.32
N ILE A 109 3.87 -18.74 27.18
CA ILE A 109 2.48 -19.01 26.82
C ILE A 109 1.73 -17.78 26.28
N SER A 110 2.41 -16.67 26.01
CA SER A 110 1.76 -15.47 25.47
C SER A 110 1.47 -15.62 23.98
N HIS A 111 0.18 -15.51 23.63
CA HIS A 111 -0.31 -15.71 22.27
C HIS A 111 -1.17 -14.54 21.80
N THR A 112 -1.09 -14.28 20.50
CA THR A 112 -2.00 -13.41 19.76
C THR A 112 -2.99 -14.28 19.00
N GLN A 113 -4.28 -13.97 19.14
CA GLN A 113 -5.38 -14.71 18.49
C GLN A 113 -5.81 -14.03 17.20
N LEU A 114 -5.58 -14.66 16.05
CA LEU A 114 -6.00 -14.14 14.76
C LEU A 114 -7.32 -14.77 14.33
N LYS A 115 -8.35 -13.96 14.08
CA LYS A 115 -9.61 -14.44 13.51
C LYS A 115 -9.40 -14.97 12.09
N PHE A 116 -10.08 -16.07 11.77
CA PHE A 116 -10.04 -16.65 10.42
C PHE A 116 -10.50 -15.67 9.34
N ASP A 117 -11.58 -14.93 9.60
CA ASP A 117 -12.12 -13.96 8.63
C ASP A 117 -11.07 -12.92 8.26
N VAL A 118 -10.35 -12.39 9.26
CA VAL A 118 -9.26 -11.43 9.04
C VAL A 118 -8.14 -12.05 8.21
N PHE A 119 -7.76 -13.30 8.46
CA PHE A 119 -6.74 -13.99 7.67
C PHE A 119 -7.16 -14.16 6.21
N ASN A 120 -8.42 -14.50 5.96
CA ASN A 120 -8.96 -14.71 4.62
C ASN A 120 -9.10 -13.40 3.81
N GLU A 121 -9.26 -12.26 4.47
CA GLU A 121 -9.34 -10.94 3.84
C GLU A 121 -7.98 -10.37 3.41
N LEU A 122 -6.86 -11.02 3.81
CA LEU A 122 -5.53 -10.55 3.47
C LEU A 122 -5.21 -10.71 1.97
N THR A 123 -4.59 -9.68 1.41
CA THR A 123 -4.20 -9.61 -0.02
C THR A 123 -2.68 -9.57 -0.22
N ASP A 124 -1.90 -9.30 0.84
CA ASP A 124 -0.45 -9.33 0.83
C ASP A 124 0.06 -9.96 2.14
N ILE A 125 1.06 -10.84 2.06
CA ILE A 125 1.63 -11.55 3.22
C ILE A 125 2.14 -10.60 4.32
N ARG A 126 2.55 -9.37 3.97
CA ARG A 126 3.00 -8.37 4.95
C ARG A 126 1.86 -7.78 5.75
N GLN A 127 0.63 -7.79 5.22
CA GLN A 127 -0.55 -7.34 5.96
C GLN A 127 -0.78 -8.22 7.19
N LEU A 128 -0.56 -9.52 7.08
CA LEU A 128 -0.62 -10.45 8.22
C LEU A 128 0.28 -9.98 9.36
N TYR A 129 1.54 -9.71 9.03
CA TYR A 129 2.54 -9.31 10.02
C TYR A 129 2.20 -7.95 10.63
N VAL A 130 1.89 -6.95 9.80
CA VAL A 130 1.51 -5.60 10.26
C VAL A 130 0.29 -5.67 11.18
N TYR A 131 -0.73 -6.45 10.82
CA TYR A 131 -1.92 -6.65 11.63
C TYR A 131 -1.55 -7.28 12.98
N LEU A 132 -0.85 -8.42 12.99
CA LEU A 132 -0.48 -9.14 14.22
C LEU A 132 0.41 -8.31 15.15
N ALA A 133 1.41 -7.63 14.60
CA ALA A 133 2.30 -6.75 15.35
C ALA A 133 1.54 -5.61 16.05
N THR A 134 0.46 -5.12 15.42
CA THR A 134 -0.42 -4.09 15.99
C THR A 134 -1.41 -4.70 16.98
N TYR A 135 -2.10 -5.77 16.59
CA TYR A 135 -3.17 -6.43 17.35
C TYR A 135 -2.70 -7.01 18.67
N ARG A 136 -1.43 -7.45 18.77
CA ARG A 136 -0.83 -7.91 20.03
C ARG A 136 -0.98 -6.89 21.16
N TRP A 137 -1.00 -5.60 20.84
CA TRP A 137 -1.14 -4.52 21.83
C TRP A 137 -2.59 -4.19 22.15
N SER A 138 -3.59 -4.78 21.48
CA SER A 138 -5.01 -4.48 21.67
C SER A 138 -5.50 -4.67 23.12
N LYS A 139 -4.90 -5.58 23.87
CA LYS A 139 -5.21 -5.85 25.29
C LYS A 139 -4.35 -5.05 26.28
N SER A 140 -3.41 -4.24 25.81
CA SER A 140 -2.64 -3.32 26.68
C SER A 140 -3.54 -2.17 27.15
N GLU A 141 -3.18 -1.52 28.26
CA GLU A 141 -3.95 -0.44 28.89
C GLU A 141 -4.44 0.62 27.88
N ASN A 142 -3.61 0.96 26.89
CA ASN A 142 -3.95 1.94 25.87
C ASN A 142 -4.27 1.32 24.50
N GLY A 143 -4.10 0.01 24.30
CA GLY A 143 -4.32 -0.62 23.00
C GLY A 143 -3.32 -0.22 21.89
N ILE A 144 -2.34 0.65 22.18
CA ILE A 144 -1.52 1.35 21.16
C ILE A 144 -0.21 0.61 20.88
N PHE A 145 0.06 0.40 19.60
CA PHE A 145 1.39 0.07 19.11
C PHE A 145 2.10 1.33 18.57
N THR A 146 3.22 1.72 19.20
CA THR A 146 4.03 2.86 18.74
C THR A 146 5.20 2.37 17.90
N CYS A 147 5.30 2.83 16.64
CA CYS A 147 6.30 2.32 15.71
C CYS A 147 6.81 3.37 14.70
N SER A 148 8.13 3.51 14.60
CA SER A 148 8.78 4.39 13.63
C SER A 148 8.86 3.73 12.24
N LYS A 149 9.19 4.53 11.21
CA LYS A 149 9.38 3.98 9.85
C LYS A 149 10.53 2.98 9.78
N SER A 150 11.63 3.28 10.45
CA SER A 150 12.81 2.41 10.55
C SER A 150 12.50 1.11 11.30
N ARG A 151 11.72 1.19 12.40
CA ARG A 151 11.30 -0.02 13.14
C ARG A 151 10.40 -0.92 12.30
N TRP A 152 9.49 -0.35 11.50
CA TRP A 152 8.69 -1.14 10.54
C TRP A 152 9.56 -1.87 9.51
N ALA A 153 10.62 -1.24 9.02
CA ALA A 153 11.56 -1.86 8.09
C ALA A 153 12.27 -3.08 8.70
N ILE A 154 12.70 -2.95 9.97
CA ILE A 154 13.31 -4.04 10.74
C ILE A 154 12.31 -5.17 10.94
N ILE A 155 11.10 -4.85 11.43
CA ILE A 155 10.04 -5.84 11.69
C ILE A 155 9.68 -6.63 10.43
N LEU A 156 9.52 -5.95 9.29
CA LEU A 156 9.12 -6.57 8.03
C LEU A 156 10.30 -7.09 7.20
N ASN A 157 11.53 -6.97 7.73
CA ASN A 157 12.79 -7.36 7.07
C ASN A 157 12.89 -6.85 5.62
N CYS A 158 12.67 -5.55 5.41
CA CYS A 158 12.74 -4.91 4.09
C CYS A 158 13.16 -3.44 4.17
N SER A 159 13.20 -2.73 3.04
CA SER A 159 13.51 -1.30 3.05
C SER A 159 12.38 -0.48 3.69
N GLU A 160 12.70 0.69 4.24
CA GLU A 160 11.69 1.59 4.84
C GLU A 160 10.58 1.95 3.86
N SER A 161 10.90 2.18 2.59
CA SER A 161 9.92 2.49 1.55
C SER A 161 8.91 1.35 1.39
N THR A 162 9.41 0.12 1.24
CA THR A 162 8.57 -1.07 1.09
C THR A 162 7.74 -1.34 2.35
N ALA A 163 8.34 -1.20 3.53
CA ALA A 163 7.66 -1.38 4.79
C ALA A 163 6.48 -0.40 4.96
N ILE A 164 6.71 0.88 4.67
CA ILE A 164 5.66 1.90 4.76
C ILE A 164 4.58 1.72 3.70
N GLN A 165 4.91 1.27 2.49
CA GLN A 165 3.91 0.89 1.50
C GLN A 165 3.02 -0.25 2.01
N ALA A 166 3.60 -1.29 2.63
CA ALA A 166 2.83 -2.39 3.21
C ALA A 166 1.92 -1.92 4.35
N VAL A 167 2.44 -1.09 5.27
CA VAL A 167 1.64 -0.49 6.36
C VAL A 167 0.48 0.34 5.80
N ASN A 168 0.74 1.21 4.82
CA ASN A 168 -0.30 2.04 4.20
C ASN A 168 -1.35 1.20 3.46
N LYS A 169 -0.96 0.12 2.77
CA LYS A 169 -1.91 -0.83 2.18
C LYS A 169 -2.78 -1.51 3.24
N THR A 170 -2.19 -1.85 4.39
CA THR A 170 -2.92 -2.47 5.52
C THR A 170 -3.92 -1.48 6.13
N ILE A 171 -3.55 -0.20 6.23
CA ILE A 171 -4.45 0.88 6.65
C ILE A 171 -5.58 1.09 5.63
N ALA A 172 -5.26 1.13 4.34
CA ALA A 172 -6.25 1.32 3.27
C ALA A 172 -7.26 0.18 3.19
N ALA A 173 -6.86 -1.05 3.55
CA ALA A 173 -7.75 -2.20 3.68
C ALA A 173 -8.62 -2.15 4.95
N GLY A 174 -8.45 -1.16 5.83
CA GLY A 174 -9.22 -1.03 7.07
C GLY A 174 -8.82 -1.99 8.18
N LEU A 175 -7.71 -2.73 8.03
CA LEU A 175 -7.25 -3.73 8.99
C LEU A 175 -6.58 -3.11 10.22
N ILE A 176 -5.95 -1.94 10.05
CA ILE A 176 -5.36 -1.14 11.13
C ILE A 176 -5.62 0.35 10.90
N HIS A 177 -5.52 1.12 11.97
CA HIS A 177 -5.65 2.57 11.98
C HIS A 177 -4.35 3.22 12.45
N LYS A 178 -4.08 4.42 11.96
CA LYS A 178 -2.85 5.17 12.26
C LYS A 178 -3.19 6.55 12.81
N ASN A 179 -2.57 6.88 13.93
CA ASN A 179 -2.48 8.23 14.46
C ASN A 179 -1.05 8.75 14.24
N ILE A 180 -0.93 9.80 13.43
CA ILE A 180 0.33 10.43 13.01
C ILE A 180 0.90 11.24 14.19
N GLY A 181 2.14 11.02 14.60
CA GLY A 181 2.70 11.80 15.71
C GLY A 181 2.82 13.31 15.38
N ASP A 182 2.61 14.16 16.39
CA ASP A 182 2.84 15.61 16.27
C ASP A 182 4.32 15.96 16.33
N TYR A 183 4.69 17.13 15.80
CA TYR A 183 6.04 17.66 15.96
C TYR A 183 6.22 18.23 17.37
N ASN A 184 7.34 17.88 18.00
CA ASN A 184 7.73 18.46 19.28
C ASN A 184 8.43 19.82 19.08
N ASP A 185 8.75 20.50 20.18
CA ASP A 185 9.40 21.82 20.19
C ASP A 185 10.78 21.82 19.50
N THR A 186 11.40 20.66 19.30
CA THR A 186 12.67 20.51 18.56
C THR A 186 12.47 20.32 17.06
N GLY A 187 11.24 20.38 16.56
CA GLY A 187 10.89 20.13 15.16
C GLY A 187 10.99 18.66 14.75
N LYS A 188 11.11 17.73 15.71
CA LYS A 188 11.08 16.28 15.43
C LYS A 188 9.67 15.74 15.58
N GLN A 189 9.25 14.94 14.60
CA GLN A 189 7.96 14.27 14.67
C GLN A 189 8.00 13.14 15.69
N ASN A 190 7.00 13.13 16.59
CA ASN A 190 6.76 12.02 17.49
C ASN A 190 6.44 10.73 16.71
N THR A 191 6.67 9.59 17.33
CA THR A 191 6.46 8.30 16.68
C THR A 191 4.97 8.08 16.42
N ASN A 192 4.64 7.52 15.25
CA ASN A 192 3.25 7.20 14.92
C ASN A 192 2.72 6.08 15.81
N GLN A 193 1.43 6.16 16.11
CA GLN A 193 0.69 5.19 16.88
C GLN A 193 -0.26 4.41 15.96
N TYR A 194 -0.45 3.13 16.24
CA TYR A 194 -1.28 2.21 15.46
C TYR A 194 -2.18 1.40 16.39
N ARG A 195 -3.40 1.12 15.93
CA ARG A 195 -4.40 0.27 16.60
C ARG A 195 -5.17 -0.55 15.57
N THR A 196 -5.78 -1.66 15.98
CA THR A 196 -6.74 -2.39 15.13
C THR A 196 -8.17 -1.85 15.23
N THR A 197 -8.43 -0.95 16.18
CA THR A 197 -9.67 -0.19 16.29
C THR A 197 -9.44 1.26 15.86
N PRO A 198 -10.46 1.96 15.34
CA PRO A 198 -10.36 3.37 15.02
C PRO A 198 -9.99 4.20 16.25
N PHE A 199 -9.22 5.27 16.05
CA PHE A 199 -9.00 6.30 17.08
C PHE A 199 -10.22 7.21 17.17
N GLU A 200 -10.60 7.57 18.39
CA GLU A 200 -11.64 8.57 18.63
C GLU A 200 -11.14 9.98 18.31
N ASN A 201 -12.05 10.93 18.09
CA ASN A 201 -11.68 12.27 17.60
C ASN A 201 -10.89 13.10 18.62
N ASP A 202 -11.06 12.83 19.90
CA ASP A 202 -10.33 13.42 21.02
C ASP A 202 -8.96 12.73 21.27
N GLU A 203 -8.75 11.53 20.72
CA GLU A 203 -7.48 10.79 20.82
C GLU A 203 -6.50 11.10 19.67
N ILE A 204 -7.00 11.60 18.53
CA ILE A 204 -6.15 11.86 17.37
C ILE A 204 -5.32 13.14 17.56
N THR A 205 -4.07 13.07 17.10
CA THR A 205 -3.16 14.22 17.11
C THR A 205 -3.63 15.34 16.18
N HIS A 206 -3.07 16.53 16.36
CA HIS A 206 -3.35 17.66 15.47
C HIS A 206 -3.02 17.34 14.01
N HIS A 207 -1.91 16.64 13.75
CA HIS A 207 -1.55 16.21 12.39
C HIS A 207 -2.54 15.20 11.80
N SER A 208 -2.99 14.22 12.59
CA SER A 208 -4.01 13.27 12.15
C SER A 208 -5.34 13.95 11.87
N PHE A 209 -5.75 14.87 12.73
CA PHE A 209 -6.96 15.67 12.56
C PHE A 209 -6.90 16.49 11.28
N LYS A 210 -5.79 17.22 11.07
CA LYS A 210 -5.56 18.01 9.85
C LYS A 210 -5.64 17.12 8.61
N LYS A 211 -5.00 15.96 8.62
CA LYS A 211 -5.07 15.02 7.49
C LYS A 211 -6.48 14.44 7.26
N LYS A 212 -7.20 14.10 8.32
CA LYS A 212 -8.53 13.45 8.23
C LYS A 212 -9.63 14.43 7.81
N TYR A 213 -9.56 15.67 8.29
CA TYR A 213 -10.65 16.65 8.15
C TYR A 213 -10.25 17.85 7.29
N VAL A 214 -9.05 18.42 7.45
CA VAL A 214 -8.64 19.62 6.71
C VAL A 214 -8.16 19.27 5.30
N GLU A 215 -7.31 18.25 5.12
CA GLU A 215 -6.90 17.80 3.78
C GLU A 215 -8.06 17.19 3.01
N LYS A 216 -9.04 16.59 3.70
CA LYS A 216 -10.28 16.09 3.08
C LYS A 216 -11.21 17.23 2.63
N LEU A 217 -11.25 18.35 3.36
CA LEU A 217 -11.92 19.60 2.95
C LEU A 217 -11.15 20.32 1.82
N VAL A 218 -9.81 20.30 1.83
CA VAL A 218 -8.97 20.85 0.75
C VAL A 218 -9.03 20.01 -0.54
N GLU A 219 -9.42 18.74 -0.46
CA GLU A 219 -9.80 17.98 -1.66
C GLU A 219 -11.16 18.41 -2.24
N GLU A 220 -11.90 19.33 -1.61
CA GLU A 220 -13.21 19.82 -2.05
C GLU A 220 -13.22 21.33 -2.44
N GLU A 221 -12.12 22.06 -2.24
CA GLU A 221 -11.99 23.47 -2.63
C GLU A 221 -10.76 23.70 -3.53
N THR A 222 -10.92 24.53 -4.56
CA THR A 222 -9.82 25.04 -5.40
C THR A 222 -9.93 26.55 -5.48
N ASP A 223 -8.79 27.23 -5.43
CA ASP A 223 -8.73 28.69 -5.52
C ASP A 223 -8.77 29.17 -6.98
N LEU A 224 -8.87 28.24 -7.94
CA LEU A 224 -9.08 28.59 -9.35
C LEU A 224 -10.50 29.12 -9.55
N GLU A 225 -10.64 30.41 -9.82
CA GLU A 225 -11.93 31.09 -10.07
C GLU A 225 -12.78 30.44 -11.17
N HIS A 226 -12.18 29.61 -12.02
CA HIS A 226 -12.81 29.02 -13.21
C HIS A 226 -12.64 27.50 -13.32
N SER A 227 -12.35 26.82 -12.21
CA SER A 227 -12.34 25.35 -12.18
C SER A 227 -12.96 24.86 -10.90
N THR A 228 -13.74 23.79 -10.98
CA THR A 228 -14.21 23.03 -9.81
C THR A 228 -13.23 21.87 -9.57
N VAL A 229 -13.26 21.31 -8.36
CA VAL A 229 -12.48 20.11 -8.03
C VAL A 229 -12.84 18.95 -8.96
N GLU A 230 -14.11 18.76 -9.29
CA GLU A 230 -14.57 17.72 -10.22
C GLU A 230 -13.93 17.89 -11.60
N GLN A 231 -13.92 19.12 -12.13
CA GLN A 231 -13.26 19.44 -13.39
C GLN A 231 -11.75 19.19 -13.33
N LEU A 232 -11.11 19.48 -12.19
CA LEU A 232 -9.69 19.19 -11.97
C LEU A 232 -9.42 17.67 -11.92
N LYS A 233 -10.28 16.88 -11.30
CA LYS A 233 -10.17 15.40 -11.28
C LYS A 233 -10.32 14.83 -12.69
N GLU A 234 -11.27 15.32 -13.48
CA GLU A 234 -11.40 14.94 -14.89
C GLU A 234 -10.17 15.32 -15.72
N THR A 235 -9.63 16.52 -15.48
CA THR A 235 -8.40 17.01 -16.10
C THR A 235 -7.22 16.09 -15.79
N GLU A 236 -7.03 15.71 -14.52
CA GLU A 236 -6.02 14.73 -14.12
C GLU A 236 -6.22 13.39 -14.84
N HIS A 237 -7.46 12.91 -14.93
CA HIS A 237 -7.79 11.67 -15.63
C HIS A 237 -7.42 11.74 -17.12
N ARG A 238 -7.82 12.81 -17.83
CA ARG A 238 -7.51 13.01 -19.25
C ARG A 238 -6.00 13.10 -19.52
N PHE A 239 -5.24 13.80 -18.68
CA PHE A 239 -3.79 13.86 -18.82
C PHE A 239 -3.08 12.52 -18.59
N ASN A 240 -3.65 11.66 -17.72
CA ASN A 240 -3.13 10.32 -17.46
C ASN A 240 -3.61 9.26 -18.45
N LYS A 241 -4.68 9.52 -19.22
CA LYS A 241 -5.22 8.61 -20.24
C LYS A 241 -4.45 8.77 -21.55
N PHE A 242 -3.93 7.66 -22.06
CA PHE A 242 -3.18 7.61 -23.32
C PHE A 242 -4.01 7.06 -24.47
N LYS A 243 -4.78 6.00 -24.20
CA LYS A 243 -5.66 5.32 -25.15
C LYS A 243 -7.08 5.24 -24.60
N ASP A 244 -8.07 5.24 -25.48
CA ASP A 244 -9.46 4.93 -25.13
C ASP A 244 -9.72 3.42 -25.10
N GLU A 245 -10.98 3.03 -24.89
CA GLU A 245 -11.40 1.63 -24.82
C GLU A 245 -11.25 0.89 -26.17
N ASN A 246 -11.14 1.64 -27.26
CA ASN A 246 -10.94 1.13 -28.62
C ASN A 246 -9.46 1.14 -29.05
N GLY A 247 -8.55 1.66 -28.22
CA GLY A 247 -7.12 1.76 -28.51
C GLY A 247 -6.71 3.04 -29.27
N GLU A 248 -7.62 4.00 -29.42
CA GLU A 248 -7.37 5.29 -30.09
C GLU A 248 -6.68 6.28 -29.15
N ASP A 249 -5.81 7.14 -29.70
CA ASP A 249 -5.08 8.13 -28.89
C ASP A 249 -6.04 9.18 -28.30
N VAL A 250 -5.97 9.33 -26.97
CA VAL A 250 -6.73 10.35 -26.25
C VAL A 250 -5.84 11.57 -26.02
N PHE A 251 -6.27 12.70 -26.55
CA PHE A 251 -5.63 13.99 -26.33
C PHE A 251 -6.40 14.81 -25.29
N PRO A 252 -5.70 15.48 -24.35
CA PRO A 252 -6.33 16.47 -23.49
C PRO A 252 -7.00 17.58 -24.31
N ILE A 253 -8.06 18.18 -23.78
CA ILE A 253 -8.79 19.28 -24.44
C ILE A 253 -8.22 20.63 -24.04
N GLU A 254 -8.58 21.70 -24.75
CA GLU A 254 -8.05 23.06 -24.51
C GLU A 254 -8.23 23.53 -23.07
N GLN A 255 -9.38 23.23 -22.46
CA GLN A 255 -9.67 23.56 -21.06
C GLN A 255 -8.69 22.90 -20.08
N ASP A 256 -8.21 21.69 -20.38
CA ASP A 256 -7.21 20.99 -19.56
C ASP A 256 -5.88 21.75 -19.56
N TYR A 257 -5.51 22.32 -20.72
CA TYR A 257 -4.29 23.13 -20.86
C TYR A 257 -4.44 24.50 -20.17
N VAL A 258 -5.62 25.12 -20.24
CA VAL A 258 -5.93 26.36 -19.49
C VAL A 258 -5.73 26.12 -17.99
N ALA A 259 -6.32 25.06 -17.43
CA ALA A 259 -6.16 24.71 -16.02
C ALA A 259 -4.68 24.54 -15.64
N VAL A 260 -3.89 23.83 -16.44
CA VAL A 260 -2.44 23.65 -16.17
C VAL A 260 -1.66 24.97 -16.20
N LEU A 261 -2.00 25.88 -17.12
CA LEU A 261 -1.35 27.18 -17.21
C LEU A 261 -1.71 28.09 -16.04
N ASP A 262 -2.98 28.12 -15.64
CA ASP A 262 -3.44 28.86 -14.46
C ASP A 262 -2.79 28.32 -13.18
N LEU A 263 -2.72 27.00 -13.01
CA LEU A 263 -2.02 26.35 -11.89
C LEU A 263 -0.52 26.69 -11.85
N ARG A 264 0.12 26.87 -13.00
CA ARG A 264 1.52 27.32 -13.05
C ARG A 264 1.68 28.77 -12.58
N LYS A 265 0.71 29.63 -12.90
CA LYS A 265 0.67 31.03 -12.45
C LYS A 265 0.43 31.08 -10.94
N GLN A 266 -0.62 30.44 -10.45
CA GLN A 266 -0.98 30.36 -9.04
C GLN A 266 0.15 29.78 -8.16
N LYS A 267 0.84 28.73 -8.62
CA LYS A 267 2.00 28.16 -7.91
C LYS A 267 3.10 29.19 -7.63
N ARG A 268 3.28 30.19 -8.51
CA ARG A 268 4.29 31.24 -8.35
C ARG A 268 3.85 32.33 -7.38
N GLU A 269 2.54 32.53 -7.23
CA GLU A 269 1.95 33.66 -6.52
C GLU A 269 1.52 33.29 -5.09
N VAL A 270 0.82 32.16 -4.91
CA VAL A 270 0.08 31.87 -3.66
C VAL A 270 0.30 30.43 -3.15
N GLY A 271 0.81 29.52 -3.97
CA GLY A 271 0.94 28.09 -3.64
C GLY A 271 -0.18 27.25 -4.27
N LEU A 272 -0.20 25.93 -4.00
CA LEU A 272 -1.19 25.00 -4.58
C LEU A 272 -1.73 24.03 -3.53
N THR A 273 -2.99 23.62 -3.68
CA THR A 273 -3.60 22.49 -2.98
C THR A 273 -3.03 21.16 -3.47
N ASP A 274 -3.38 20.04 -2.83
CA ASP A 274 -2.83 18.74 -3.21
C ASP A 274 -3.41 18.18 -4.51
N ILE A 275 -4.71 18.38 -4.77
CA ILE A 275 -5.32 18.04 -6.06
C ILE A 275 -4.70 18.88 -7.19
N GLU A 276 -4.51 20.18 -6.97
CA GLU A 276 -3.85 21.10 -7.91
C GLU A 276 -2.41 20.68 -8.23
N LYS A 277 -1.64 20.25 -7.22
CA LYS A 277 -0.30 19.67 -7.42
C LYS A 277 -0.34 18.37 -8.22
N ARG A 278 -1.37 17.53 -8.06
CA ARG A 278 -1.53 16.29 -8.84
C ARG A 278 -1.83 16.60 -10.29
N VAL A 279 -2.82 17.47 -10.55
CA VAL A 279 -3.20 17.94 -11.89
C VAL A 279 -2.02 18.58 -12.60
N LEU A 280 -1.33 19.53 -11.94
CA LEU A 280 -0.17 20.19 -12.52
C LEU A 280 0.91 19.17 -12.91
N ARG A 281 1.24 18.22 -12.03
CA ARG A 281 2.23 17.17 -12.34
C ARG A 281 1.80 16.28 -13.51
N ALA A 282 0.53 15.86 -13.56
CA ALA A 282 0.00 15.05 -14.66
C ALA A 282 0.10 15.82 -16.00
N GLY A 283 -0.36 17.08 -16.00
CA GLY A 283 -0.30 17.97 -17.16
C GLY A 283 1.12 18.22 -17.66
N GLU A 284 2.07 18.57 -16.78
CA GLU A 284 3.46 18.82 -17.17
C GLU A 284 4.13 17.59 -17.79
N ASN A 285 3.88 16.41 -17.22
CA ASN A 285 4.41 15.16 -17.73
C ASN A 285 3.81 14.83 -19.10
N ARG A 286 2.49 14.99 -19.29
CA ARG A 286 1.83 14.72 -20.56
C ARG A 286 2.25 15.71 -21.63
N ILE A 287 2.30 17.02 -21.34
CA ILE A 287 2.80 18.05 -22.26
C ILE A 287 4.23 17.72 -22.71
N LYS A 288 5.13 17.39 -21.78
CA LYS A 288 6.52 17.05 -22.11
C LYS A 288 6.62 15.82 -23.02
N LYS A 289 5.73 14.84 -22.86
CA LYS A 289 5.65 13.66 -23.74
C LYS A 289 5.10 14.04 -25.12
N LEU A 290 3.99 14.78 -25.19
CA LEU A 290 3.37 15.19 -26.45
C LEU A 290 4.29 16.09 -27.29
N LYS A 291 5.10 16.94 -26.64
CA LYS A 291 6.12 17.74 -27.34
C LYS A 291 7.19 16.92 -28.06
N LYS A 292 7.37 15.65 -27.68
CA LYS A 292 8.31 14.73 -28.34
C LYS A 292 7.69 13.95 -29.50
N GLN A 293 6.38 14.08 -29.75
CA GLN A 293 5.75 13.45 -30.91
C GLN A 293 6.24 14.09 -32.20
N ASP A 294 6.11 13.34 -33.28
CA ASP A 294 6.39 13.81 -34.63
C ASP A 294 5.40 14.91 -35.04
N TYR A 295 5.81 15.74 -36.00
CA TYR A 295 4.95 16.78 -36.54
C TYR A 295 3.83 16.15 -37.37
N LEU A 296 2.65 16.76 -37.27
CA LEU A 296 1.52 16.50 -38.15
C LEU A 296 1.48 17.59 -39.21
N ILE A 297 0.96 17.27 -40.39
CA ILE A 297 0.85 18.21 -41.50
C ILE A 297 -0.62 18.58 -41.64
N ASP A 298 -0.94 19.88 -41.64
CA ASP A 298 -2.30 20.37 -41.85
C ASP A 298 -2.70 20.35 -43.35
N GLU A 299 -3.94 20.73 -43.62
CA GLU A 299 -4.50 20.80 -45.00
C GLU A 299 -3.79 21.82 -45.91
N TYR A 300 -2.97 22.71 -45.34
CA TYR A 300 -2.19 23.72 -46.04
C TYR A 300 -0.70 23.36 -46.15
N GLY A 301 -0.29 22.20 -45.65
CA GLY A 301 1.10 21.73 -45.68
C GLY A 301 1.97 22.24 -44.52
N ASN A 302 1.40 22.87 -43.50
CA ASN A 302 2.15 23.34 -42.34
C ASN A 302 2.36 22.23 -41.31
N GLU A 303 3.60 22.10 -40.84
CA GLU A 303 3.94 21.20 -39.75
C GLU A 303 3.53 21.79 -38.40
N PHE A 304 2.77 21.03 -37.61
CA PHE A 304 2.35 21.43 -36.28
C PHE A 304 2.33 20.25 -35.31
N LYS A 305 2.31 20.56 -34.01
CA LYS A 305 2.02 19.59 -32.95
C LYS A 305 0.73 19.98 -32.27
N ILE A 306 -0.17 19.01 -32.09
CA ILE A 306 -1.47 19.21 -31.41
C ILE A 306 -1.29 19.93 -30.07
N VAL A 307 -0.27 19.53 -29.29
CA VAL A 307 0.02 20.15 -27.99
C VAL A 307 0.42 21.62 -28.09
N ASP A 308 1.12 22.04 -29.14
CA ASP A 308 1.56 23.42 -29.27
C ASP A 308 0.39 24.33 -29.65
N ARG A 309 -0.49 23.87 -30.55
CA ARG A 309 -1.74 24.57 -30.92
C ARG A 309 -2.67 24.75 -29.72
N HIS A 310 -2.89 23.69 -28.93
CA HIS A 310 -3.75 23.80 -27.74
C HIS A 310 -3.13 24.69 -26.65
N ILE A 311 -1.80 24.69 -26.48
CA ILE A 311 -1.14 25.61 -25.54
C ILE A 311 -1.27 27.06 -26.01
N GLU A 312 -1.14 27.32 -27.31
CA GLU A 312 -1.31 28.66 -27.88
C GLU A 312 -2.75 29.17 -27.72
N ASN A 313 -3.73 28.35 -28.06
CA ASN A 313 -5.15 28.67 -27.85
C ASN A 313 -5.46 28.90 -26.37
N ALA A 314 -4.94 28.07 -25.47
CA ALA A 314 -5.10 28.24 -24.03
C ALA A 314 -4.48 29.55 -23.52
N ARG A 315 -3.32 29.95 -24.05
CA ARG A 315 -2.69 31.24 -23.72
C ARG A 315 -3.53 32.42 -24.19
N LEU A 316 -4.03 32.37 -25.42
CA LEU A 316 -4.86 33.42 -25.99
C LEU A 316 -6.16 33.55 -25.19
N TYR A 317 -6.77 32.43 -24.81
CA TYR A 317 -7.95 32.40 -23.96
C TYR A 317 -7.69 33.08 -22.60
N ILE A 318 -6.59 32.71 -21.92
CA ILE A 318 -6.20 33.31 -20.64
C ILE A 318 -5.95 34.82 -20.79
N GLN A 319 -5.26 35.23 -21.86
CA GLN A 319 -4.99 36.64 -22.11
C GLN A 319 -6.28 37.44 -22.30
N ASN A 320 -7.18 36.99 -23.18
CA ASN A 320 -8.46 37.66 -23.43
C ASN A 320 -9.31 37.73 -22.15
N ARG A 321 -9.31 36.66 -21.34
CA ARG A 321 -10.01 36.61 -20.05
C ARG A 321 -9.43 37.62 -19.06
N ASP A 322 -8.11 37.63 -18.89
CA ASP A 322 -7.43 38.52 -17.95
C ASP A 322 -7.59 40.00 -18.38
N GLU A 323 -7.58 40.30 -19.69
CA GLU A 323 -7.86 41.63 -20.25
C GLU A 323 -9.30 42.08 -19.95
N MET A 324 -10.30 41.22 -20.20
CA MET A 324 -11.69 41.53 -19.87
C MET A 324 -11.87 41.81 -18.37
N ASN A 325 -11.30 40.99 -17.49
CA ASN A 325 -11.41 41.19 -16.05
C ASN A 325 -10.74 42.50 -15.58
N SER A 326 -9.73 42.99 -16.30
CA SER A 326 -9.07 44.27 -16.00
C SER A 326 -9.86 45.50 -16.42
N GLU A 327 -10.82 45.38 -17.35
CA GLU A 327 -11.69 46.49 -17.78
C GLU A 327 -12.89 46.70 -16.84
N TYR A 328 -13.22 45.71 -16.00
CA TYR A 328 -14.34 45.76 -15.05
C TYR A 328 -13.93 46.04 -13.59
N HIS A 329 -12.64 46.31 -13.34
CA HIS A 329 -12.08 46.71 -12.05
C HIS A 329 -11.42 48.08 -12.15
#